data_AF-A0A7X9P6L5-F1
#
_entry.id   AF-A0A7X9P6L5-F1
#
_cell.length_a   1.000
_cell.length_b   1.000
_cell.length_c   1.000
_cell.angle_alpha   90.00
_cell.angle_beta   90.00
_cell.angle_gamma   90.00
#
_symmetry.space_group_name_H-M   'P 1'
#
loop_
_entity.id
_entity.type
_entity.pdbx_description
1 polymer ?
#
loop_
_entity_poly.entity_id
_entity_poly.type
_entity_poly.pdbx_seq_one_letter_code
_entity_poly.pdbx_strand_id
1 'polypeptide(L)'
;MKRIYGAALLLLAILGCGGNPYGYARYYVPLDEEEAYAAEAIEPPYTDVVRDPSGFADALIGWFGVVREVVPQEDGSVLLRMSQRPHIERHLCSERSESSCRVTVSERDAGPFSVRVRLRPGPDTEGANRVQRESLIKVYGRPNGDYDSTGGPFLSVDYYRHWPRGQYLDTTAQALMRR
;
A
#
# COMPACT_ATOMS: atom_id res chain seq x y z
N MET A 1 -52.31 -27.31 -28.62
CA MET A 1 -52.15 -25.97 -29.25
C MET A 1 -51.20 -25.13 -28.41
N LYS A 2 -50.21 -24.50 -29.07
CA LYS A 2 -49.28 -23.43 -28.64
C LYS A 2 -48.13 -23.78 -27.66
N ARG A 3 -46.95 -23.92 -28.30
CA ARG A 3 -45.59 -23.73 -27.79
C ARG A 3 -45.38 -22.30 -27.27
N ILE A 4 -44.66 -22.12 -26.16
CA ILE A 4 -43.95 -20.86 -25.86
C ILE A 4 -42.62 -21.19 -25.13
N TYR A 5 -41.52 -20.99 -25.88
CA TYR A 5 -40.16 -20.53 -25.54
C TYR A 5 -39.78 -20.52 -24.03
N GLY A 6 -38.73 -21.20 -23.56
CA GLY A 6 -37.39 -21.21 -24.12
C GLY A 6 -36.60 -19.97 -23.66
N ALA A 7 -36.43 -19.79 -22.35
CA ALA A 7 -35.56 -18.75 -21.78
C ALA A 7 -34.29 -19.40 -21.24
N ALA A 8 -33.26 -19.47 -22.09
CA ALA A 8 -31.91 -19.75 -21.68
C ALA A 8 -31.43 -18.60 -20.78
N LEU A 9 -31.32 -18.85 -19.48
CA LEU A 9 -30.67 -17.93 -18.54
C LEU A 9 -29.17 -17.97 -18.85
N LEU A 10 -28.71 -16.96 -19.59
CA LEU A 10 -27.31 -16.67 -19.84
C LEU A 10 -26.65 -16.29 -18.49
N LEU A 11 -26.01 -17.24 -17.83
CA LEU A 11 -25.06 -16.95 -16.75
C LEU A 11 -23.85 -16.28 -17.39
N LEU A 12 -23.83 -14.94 -17.41
CA LEU A 12 -22.62 -14.17 -17.69
C LEU A 12 -21.55 -14.54 -16.65
N ALA A 13 -20.55 -15.28 -17.10
CA ALA A 13 -19.31 -15.47 -16.38
C ALA A 13 -18.61 -14.10 -16.26
N ILE A 14 -18.71 -13.49 -15.08
CA ILE A 14 -17.82 -12.40 -14.68
C ILE A 14 -16.46 -13.05 -14.42
N LEU A 15 -15.71 -13.31 -15.50
CA LEU A 15 -14.28 -13.53 -15.43
C LEU A 15 -13.64 -12.19 -15.10
N GLY A 16 -13.76 -11.77 -13.84
CA GLY A 16 -12.87 -10.76 -13.29
C GLY A 16 -11.46 -11.26 -13.57
N CYS A 17 -10.70 -10.49 -14.35
CA CYS A 17 -9.27 -10.71 -14.50
C CYS A 17 -8.67 -10.50 -13.10
N GLY A 18 -8.62 -11.58 -12.32
CA GLY A 18 -8.14 -11.59 -10.95
C GLY A 18 -6.63 -11.41 -10.97
N GLY A 19 -6.19 -10.18 -11.23
CA GLY A 19 -4.82 -9.77 -10.94
C GLY A 19 -4.53 -10.08 -9.48
N ASN A 20 -3.30 -10.49 -9.19
CA ASN A 20 -2.88 -10.70 -7.80
C ASN A 20 -3.13 -9.39 -7.02
N PRO A 21 -3.86 -9.42 -5.87
CA PRO A 21 -4.14 -8.21 -5.09
C PRO A 21 -2.86 -7.46 -4.65
N TYR A 22 -1.72 -8.14 -4.64
CA TYR A 22 -0.41 -7.60 -4.31
C TYR A 22 0.38 -7.03 -5.50
N GLY A 23 -0.20 -7.01 -6.71
CA GLY A 23 0.36 -6.28 -7.85
C GLY A 23 1.69 -6.83 -8.34
N TYR A 24 1.77 -8.15 -8.54
CA TYR A 24 3.00 -8.79 -9.03
C TYR A 24 3.25 -8.41 -10.48
N ALA A 25 4.23 -7.53 -10.67
CA ALA A 25 4.62 -6.96 -11.95
C ALA A 25 6.04 -6.39 -11.83
N ARG A 26 6.70 -6.17 -12.97
CA ARG A 26 8.06 -5.62 -13.02
C ARG A 26 8.15 -4.17 -12.53
N TYR A 27 7.06 -3.43 -12.70
CA TYR A 27 6.90 -2.04 -12.27
C TYR A 27 5.64 -1.94 -11.42
N TYR A 28 5.55 -0.87 -10.63
CA TYR A 28 4.34 -0.62 -9.84
C TYR A 28 3.14 -0.37 -10.75
N VAL A 29 2.04 -1.06 -10.46
CA VAL A 29 0.75 -0.89 -11.15
C VAL A 29 -0.30 -0.63 -10.07
N PRO A 30 -0.88 0.58 -10.02
CA PRO A 30 -2.01 0.88 -9.16
C PRO A 30 -3.18 -0.08 -9.40
N LEU A 31 -3.98 -0.35 -8.36
CA LEU A 31 -5.31 -0.94 -8.55
C LEU A 31 -6.28 0.10 -9.13
N ASP A 32 -7.38 -0.34 -9.73
CA ASP A 32 -8.44 0.56 -10.23
C ASP A 32 -8.92 1.55 -9.15
N GLU A 33 -9.08 1.10 -7.91
CA GLU A 33 -9.47 1.95 -6.76
C GLU A 33 -8.35 2.92 -6.30
N GLU A 34 -7.12 2.67 -6.72
CA GLU A 34 -5.93 3.44 -6.39
C GLU A 34 -5.59 4.48 -7.47
N GLU A 35 -6.00 4.26 -8.73
CA GLU A 35 -5.56 5.05 -9.90
C GLU A 35 -5.73 6.55 -9.72
N ALA A 36 -6.89 7.00 -9.20
CA ALA A 36 -7.15 8.42 -9.00
C ALA A 36 -6.15 9.07 -8.03
N TYR A 37 -5.83 8.37 -6.93
CA TYR A 37 -4.85 8.83 -5.95
C TYR A 37 -3.43 8.78 -6.48
N ALA A 38 -3.09 7.73 -7.23
CA ALA A 38 -1.78 7.58 -7.86
C ALA A 38 -1.51 8.65 -8.92
N ALA A 39 -2.54 9.09 -9.65
CA ALA A 39 -2.42 10.13 -10.68
C ALA A 39 -2.25 11.54 -10.09
N GLU A 40 -2.87 11.83 -8.93
CA GLU A 40 -2.76 13.13 -8.25
C GLU A 40 -1.51 13.23 -7.38
N ALA A 41 -1.11 12.13 -6.74
CA ALA A 41 -0.10 12.17 -5.70
C ALA A 41 1.30 12.48 -6.22
N ILE A 42 2.03 13.24 -5.40
CA ILE A 42 3.46 13.43 -5.54
C ILE A 42 4.22 12.52 -4.56
N GLU A 43 5.48 12.22 -4.87
CA GLU A 43 6.36 11.43 -4.00
C GLU A 43 7.58 12.24 -3.54
N PRO A 44 7.38 13.30 -2.72
CA PRO A 44 8.49 14.12 -2.25
C PRO A 44 9.45 13.31 -1.37
N PRO A 45 10.74 13.68 -1.32
CA PRO A 45 11.67 13.11 -0.34
C PRO A 45 11.16 13.30 1.10
N TYR A 46 11.37 12.29 1.95
CA TYR A 46 10.97 12.34 3.36
C TYR A 46 11.49 13.60 4.08
N THR A 47 12.76 13.95 3.85
CA THR A 47 13.42 15.09 4.49
C THR A 47 12.76 16.43 4.17
N ASP A 48 12.16 16.55 2.99
CA ASP A 48 11.53 17.81 2.56
C ASP A 48 10.23 18.04 3.33
N VAL A 49 9.42 16.98 3.45
CA VAL A 49 8.13 17.02 4.17
C VAL A 49 8.34 17.18 5.67
N VAL A 50 9.36 16.54 6.24
CA VAL A 50 9.66 16.69 7.69
C VAL A 50 10.12 18.11 8.03
N ARG A 51 10.86 18.76 7.11
CA ARG A 51 11.35 20.12 7.33
C ARG A 51 10.23 21.16 7.29
N ASP A 52 9.23 20.96 6.45
CA ASP A 52 8.10 21.88 6.29
C ASP A 52 6.80 21.12 5.97
N PRO A 53 6.19 20.43 6.95
CA PRO A 53 4.98 19.65 6.70
C PRO A 53 3.81 20.55 6.30
N SER A 54 3.75 21.79 6.82
CA SER A 54 2.75 22.79 6.45
C SER A 54 2.80 23.17 4.97
N GLY A 55 3.99 23.29 4.38
CA GLY A 55 4.15 23.57 2.95
C GLY A 55 3.62 22.47 2.03
N PHE A 56 3.40 21.27 2.57
CA PHE A 56 2.81 20.13 1.86
C PHE A 56 1.36 19.83 2.27
N ALA A 57 0.72 20.65 3.12
CA ALA A 57 -0.60 20.34 3.67
C ALA A 57 -1.70 20.12 2.61
N ASP A 58 -1.61 20.80 1.47
CA ASP A 58 -2.55 20.64 0.35
C ASP A 58 -2.12 19.55 -0.65
N ALA A 59 -0.90 19.02 -0.53
CA ALA A 59 -0.34 18.05 -1.45
C ALA A 59 -0.69 16.62 -1.03
N LEU A 60 -1.27 15.86 -1.96
CA LEU A 60 -1.44 14.42 -1.78
C LEU A 60 -0.07 13.73 -1.91
N ILE A 61 0.40 13.11 -0.83
CA ILE A 61 1.68 12.40 -0.79
C ILE A 61 1.43 10.90 -0.94
N GLY A 62 2.15 10.28 -1.89
CA GLY A 62 2.13 8.84 -2.12
C GLY A 62 3.39 8.17 -1.56
N TRP A 63 3.38 7.68 -0.32
CA TRP A 63 4.55 7.02 0.29
C TRP A 63 4.34 5.55 0.59
N PHE A 64 5.40 4.77 0.42
CA PHE A 64 5.47 3.44 1.01
C PHE A 64 6.05 3.52 2.42
N GLY A 65 5.43 2.79 3.35
CA GLY A 65 5.95 2.62 4.69
C GLY A 65 5.84 1.19 5.17
N VAL A 66 6.78 0.77 6.00
CA VAL A 66 6.71 -0.50 6.72
C VAL A 66 6.17 -0.23 8.12
N VAL A 67 5.13 -0.97 8.49
CA VAL A 67 4.47 -0.86 9.80
C VAL A 67 5.40 -1.35 10.91
N ARG A 68 5.66 -0.47 11.89
CA ARG A 68 6.44 -0.79 13.10
C ARG A 68 5.53 -1.10 14.28
N GLU A 69 4.41 -0.39 14.36
CA GLU A 69 3.43 -0.53 15.44
C GLU A 69 2.02 -0.29 14.90
N VAL A 70 1.06 -1.07 15.40
CA VAL A 70 -0.37 -0.88 15.17
C VAL A 70 -0.99 -0.59 16.53
N VAL A 71 -1.50 0.62 16.72
CA VAL A 71 -2.09 1.06 17.98
C VAL A 71 -3.59 1.26 17.76
N PRO A 72 -4.46 0.39 18.31
CA PRO A 72 -5.90 0.60 18.27
C PRO A 72 -6.30 1.92 18.90
N GLN A 73 -7.35 2.55 18.40
CA GLN A 73 -7.92 3.77 18.94
C GLN A 73 -9.36 3.51 19.41
N GLU A 74 -9.86 4.32 20.35
CA GLU A 74 -11.20 4.17 20.93
C GLU A 74 -12.32 4.35 19.89
N ASP A 75 -12.07 5.12 18.82
CA ASP A 75 -13.01 5.42 17.74
C ASP A 75 -13.06 4.34 16.64
N GLY A 76 -12.41 3.18 16.87
CA GLY A 76 -12.31 2.07 15.94
C GLY A 76 -11.31 2.28 14.80
N SER A 77 -10.60 3.41 14.75
CA SER A 77 -9.44 3.59 13.87
C SER A 77 -8.20 2.91 14.46
N VAL A 78 -7.13 2.84 13.67
CA VAL A 78 -5.80 2.47 14.13
C VAL A 78 -4.83 3.59 13.81
N LEU A 79 -3.91 3.84 14.75
CA LEU A 79 -2.69 4.60 14.49
C LEU A 79 -1.62 3.62 14.04
N LEU A 80 -1.17 3.75 12.80
CA LEU A 80 -0.03 3.01 12.28
C LEU A 80 1.21 3.89 12.43
N ARG A 81 2.20 3.42 13.20
CA ARG A 81 3.54 4.01 13.21
C ARG A 81 4.39 3.28 12.21
N MET A 82 4.96 4.03 11.28
CA MET A 82 5.56 3.50 10.08
C MET A 82 6.97 4.03 9.88
N SER A 83 7.77 3.30 9.13
CA SER A 83 9.08 3.71 8.64
C SER A 83 8.95 3.92 7.14
N GLN A 84 9.22 5.13 6.65
CA GLN A 84 9.14 5.46 5.24
C GLN A 84 10.25 4.72 4.49
N ARG A 85 9.85 3.99 3.45
CA ARG A 85 10.77 3.25 2.59
C ARG A 85 10.61 3.76 1.16
N PRO A 86 11.65 4.36 0.55
CA PRO A 86 11.60 4.73 -0.85
C PRO A 86 11.29 3.52 -1.74
N HIS A 87 10.39 3.69 -2.70
CA HIS A 87 10.06 2.65 -3.68
C HIS A 87 11.22 2.42 -4.65
N ILE A 88 11.39 1.17 -5.09
CA ILE A 88 12.32 0.81 -6.15
C ILE A 88 11.51 0.57 -7.42
N GLU A 89 11.69 1.44 -8.41
CA GLU A 89 10.91 1.46 -9.66
C GLU A 89 10.83 0.08 -10.33
N ARG A 90 11.97 -0.62 -10.41
CA ARG A 90 12.03 -1.98 -10.95
C ARG A 90 12.04 -3.02 -9.84
N HIS A 91 10.94 -3.75 -9.74
CA HIS A 91 10.72 -4.79 -8.75
C HIS A 91 11.66 -6.00 -8.88
N LEU A 92 11.93 -6.63 -7.75
CA LEU A 92 12.68 -7.87 -7.66
C LEU A 92 11.80 -9.06 -7.98
N CYS A 93 12.31 -9.90 -8.87
CA CYS A 93 11.65 -11.09 -9.38
C CYS A 93 12.50 -12.31 -9.01
N SER A 94 11.87 -13.35 -8.45
CA SER A 94 12.58 -14.62 -8.19
C SER A 94 12.78 -15.44 -9.47
N GLU A 95 12.02 -15.15 -10.51
CA GLU A 95 12.08 -15.82 -11.81
C GLU A 95 12.03 -14.79 -12.95
N ARG A 96 12.09 -15.28 -14.20
CA ARG A 96 11.92 -14.41 -15.38
C ARG A 96 10.47 -13.95 -15.59
N SER A 97 9.50 -14.64 -14.99
CA SER A 97 8.07 -14.35 -15.10
C SER A 97 7.69 -13.10 -14.29
N GLU A 98 6.82 -12.25 -14.83
CA GLU A 98 6.37 -11.04 -14.14
C GLU A 98 5.55 -11.34 -12.88
N SER A 99 4.86 -12.49 -12.87
CA SER A 99 4.14 -13.01 -11.70
C SER A 99 5.05 -13.35 -10.51
N SER A 100 6.37 -13.35 -10.68
CA SER A 100 7.33 -13.54 -9.58
C SER A 100 7.86 -12.23 -9.00
N CYS A 101 7.57 -11.10 -9.66
CA CYS A 101 8.07 -9.79 -9.27
C CYS A 101 7.22 -9.22 -8.14
N ARG A 102 7.84 -8.84 -7.02
CA ARG A 102 7.13 -8.28 -5.86
C ARG A 102 7.48 -6.82 -5.67
N VAL A 103 6.53 -6.04 -5.18
CA VAL A 103 6.76 -4.65 -4.78
C VAL A 103 8.04 -4.58 -3.95
N THR A 104 8.96 -3.73 -4.40
CA THR A 104 10.30 -3.62 -3.81
C THR A 104 10.49 -2.23 -3.25
N VAL A 105 10.93 -2.17 -2.01
CA VAL A 105 11.31 -0.91 -1.35
C VAL A 105 12.77 -0.93 -0.93
N SER A 106 13.32 0.23 -0.61
CA SER A 106 14.65 0.31 -0.03
C SER A 106 14.70 -0.36 1.33
N GLU A 107 15.79 -1.09 1.61
CA GLU A 107 16.15 -1.49 2.97
C GLU A 107 16.46 -0.27 3.85
N ARG A 108 16.88 0.85 3.25
CA ARG A 108 17.22 2.07 4.00
C ARG A 108 15.97 2.72 4.55
N ASP A 109 16.02 3.12 5.81
CA ASP A 109 14.95 3.82 6.49
C ASP A 109 15.13 5.31 6.22
N ALA A 110 14.16 5.94 5.57
CA ALA A 110 14.22 7.39 5.37
C ALA A 110 13.84 8.13 6.66
N GLY A 111 12.95 7.54 7.47
CA GLY A 111 12.52 8.06 8.76
C GLY A 111 11.11 7.66 9.18
N PRO A 112 10.72 7.93 10.42
CA PRO A 112 9.41 7.57 10.95
C PRO A 112 8.31 8.51 10.43
N PHE A 113 7.10 7.98 10.29
CA PHE A 113 5.90 8.79 10.12
C PHE A 113 4.69 8.04 10.68
N SER A 114 3.63 8.77 10.99
CA SER A 114 2.40 8.17 11.53
C SER A 114 1.22 8.46 10.65
N VAL A 115 0.27 7.52 10.64
CA VAL A 115 -1.00 7.68 9.95
C VAL A 115 -2.13 7.14 10.81
N ARG A 116 -3.28 7.82 10.82
CA ARG A 116 -4.52 7.27 11.38
C ARG A 116 -5.43 6.84 10.25
N VAL A 117 -5.90 5.59 10.32
CA VAL A 117 -6.71 4.98 9.26
C VAL A 117 -7.76 4.07 9.88
N ARG A 118 -8.93 3.99 9.24
CA ARG A 118 -9.86 2.89 9.49
C ARG A 118 -9.55 1.79 8.50
N LEU A 119 -9.11 0.64 9.01
CA LEU A 119 -8.78 -0.51 8.16
C LEU A 119 -10.05 -1.09 7.55
N ARG A 120 -9.96 -1.50 6.29
CA ARG A 120 -10.99 -2.25 5.58
C ARG A 120 -11.27 -3.56 6.33
N PRO A 121 -12.52 -3.88 6.68
CA PRO A 121 -12.85 -5.14 7.32
C PRO A 121 -12.43 -6.35 6.46
N GLY A 122 -12.13 -7.47 7.11
CA GLY A 122 -11.72 -8.71 6.44
C GLY A 122 -10.20 -8.88 6.46
N PRO A 123 -9.51 -9.10 5.31
CA PRO A 123 -8.09 -9.45 5.30
C PRO A 123 -7.14 -8.44 5.94
N ASP A 124 -7.51 -7.15 6.02
CA ASP A 124 -6.67 -6.13 6.66
C ASP A 124 -6.84 -6.13 8.20
N THR A 125 -7.94 -6.65 8.74
CA THR A 125 -8.23 -6.67 10.18
C THR A 125 -8.13 -8.07 10.80
N GLU A 126 -8.24 -9.13 10.01
CA GLU A 126 -8.41 -10.51 10.48
C GLU A 126 -7.39 -11.49 9.89
N GLY A 127 -7.10 -12.55 10.65
CA GLY A 127 -6.25 -13.65 10.20
C GLY A 127 -4.74 -13.34 10.16
N ALA A 128 -4.00 -14.22 9.49
CA ALA A 128 -2.54 -14.17 9.42
C ALA A 128 -2.03 -13.02 8.54
N ASN A 129 -2.85 -12.57 7.59
CA ASN A 129 -2.51 -11.55 6.61
C ASN A 129 -3.00 -10.15 7.00
N ARG A 130 -3.57 -9.95 8.20
CA ARG A 130 -3.98 -8.62 8.69
C ARG A 130 -2.83 -7.63 8.75
N VAL A 131 -3.16 -6.34 8.78
CA VAL A 131 -2.20 -5.27 9.03
C VAL A 131 -1.56 -5.51 10.39
N GLN A 132 -0.24 -5.68 10.37
CA GLN A 132 0.55 -5.95 11.56
C GLN A 132 1.98 -5.45 11.33
N ARG A 133 2.84 -5.60 12.34
CA ARG A 133 4.25 -5.26 12.21
C ARG A 133 4.87 -5.99 11.00
N GLU A 134 5.72 -5.28 10.26
CA GLU A 134 6.32 -5.71 8.99
C GLU A 134 5.33 -5.93 7.84
N SER A 135 4.09 -5.41 7.91
CA SER A 135 3.28 -5.15 6.72
C SER A 135 3.83 -3.93 5.99
N LEU A 136 3.78 -3.95 4.65
CA LEU A 136 4.04 -2.76 3.83
C LEU A 136 2.69 -2.11 3.49
N ILE A 137 2.63 -0.79 3.59
CA ILE A 137 1.47 0.00 3.19
C ILE A 137 1.94 1.09 2.22
N LYS A 138 1.27 1.21 1.07
CA LYS A 138 1.30 2.42 0.24
C LYS A 138 0.19 3.32 0.77
N VAL A 139 0.57 4.49 1.25
CA VAL A 139 -0.35 5.49 1.77
C VAL A 139 -0.43 6.63 0.79
N TYR A 140 -1.66 7.08 0.54
CA TYR A 140 -1.97 8.33 -0.11
C TYR A 140 -2.65 9.22 0.92
N GLY A 141 -1.98 10.30 1.29
CA GLY A 141 -2.49 11.18 2.34
C GLY A 141 -1.80 12.53 2.36
N ARG A 142 -2.37 13.44 3.16
CA ARG A 142 -1.90 14.82 3.28
C ARG A 142 -1.31 15.07 4.66
N PRO A 143 -0.12 15.68 4.78
CA PRO A 143 0.41 16.13 6.06
C PRO A 143 -0.61 17.04 6.76
N ASN A 144 -0.87 16.79 8.04
CA ASN A 144 -1.79 17.63 8.82
C ASN A 144 -1.07 18.83 9.50
N GLY A 145 0.24 18.99 9.27
CA GLY A 145 1.07 20.00 9.91
C GLY A 145 1.63 19.60 11.29
N ASP A 146 1.23 18.45 11.84
CA ASP A 146 1.69 17.95 13.13
C ASP A 146 2.84 16.95 13.00
N TYR A 147 3.58 16.81 14.11
CA TYR A 147 4.55 15.74 14.31
C TYR A 147 4.00 14.72 15.32
N ASP A 148 4.32 13.46 15.09
CA ASP A 148 4.04 12.39 16.03
C ASP A 148 5.04 12.37 17.21
N SER A 149 4.80 11.47 18.16
CA SER A 149 5.66 11.28 19.33
C SER A 149 7.09 10.80 19.01
N THR A 150 7.36 10.42 17.77
CA THR A 150 8.68 10.00 17.27
C THR A 150 9.37 11.09 16.44
N GLY A 151 8.74 12.25 16.29
CA GLY A 151 9.24 13.39 15.50
C GLY A 151 9.02 13.24 13.99
N GLY A 152 8.24 12.24 13.56
CA GLY A 152 7.83 12.06 12.17
C GLY A 152 6.56 12.85 11.83
N PRO A 153 6.31 13.20 10.55
CA PRO A 153 5.08 13.88 10.16
C PRO A 153 3.88 12.94 10.33
N PHE A 154 2.71 13.53 10.57
CA PHE A 154 1.46 12.81 10.58
C PHE A 154 0.69 13.03 9.27
N LEU A 155 0.30 11.95 8.60
CA LEU A 155 -0.52 12.03 7.38
C LEU A 155 -1.98 11.66 7.66
N SER A 156 -2.89 12.52 7.22
CA SER A 156 -4.32 12.20 7.08
C SER A 156 -4.52 11.37 5.83
N VAL A 157 -4.98 10.13 5.98
CA VAL A 157 -5.04 9.14 4.89
C VAL A 157 -6.32 9.27 4.09
N ASP A 158 -6.18 9.42 2.78
CA ASP A 158 -7.29 9.41 1.82
C ASP A 158 -7.48 8.01 1.23
N TYR A 159 -6.38 7.29 0.98
CA TYR A 159 -6.40 5.92 0.49
C TYR A 159 -5.15 5.16 0.95
N TYR A 160 -5.27 3.84 1.08
CA TYR A 160 -4.12 2.98 1.35
C TYR A 160 -4.25 1.64 0.62
N ARG A 161 -3.09 1.05 0.32
CA ARG A 161 -2.97 -0.33 -0.14
C ARG A 161 -2.02 -1.11 0.75
N HIS A 162 -2.37 -2.36 1.02
CA HIS A 162 -1.68 -3.20 1.99
C HIS A 162 -1.05 -4.44 1.35
N TRP A 163 0.18 -4.72 1.74
CA TRP A 163 0.88 -5.97 1.50
C TRP A 163 1.22 -6.62 2.85
N PRO A 164 0.68 -7.82 3.12
CA PRO A 164 1.06 -8.60 4.29
C PRO A 164 2.55 -8.86 4.33
N ARG A 165 3.07 -9.14 5.54
CA ARG A 165 4.46 -9.55 5.72
C ARG A 165 4.83 -10.68 4.76
N GLY A 166 5.91 -10.48 4.00
CA GLY A 166 6.41 -11.45 3.01
C GLY A 166 5.79 -11.36 1.62
N GLN A 167 4.77 -10.51 1.40
CA GLN A 167 4.20 -10.25 0.06
C GLN A 167 4.92 -9.12 -0.70
N TYR A 168 5.88 -8.45 -0.06
CA TYR A 168 6.78 -7.46 -0.66
C TYR A 168 8.24 -7.85 -0.38
N LEU A 169 9.19 -7.17 -1.01
CA LEU A 169 10.62 -7.34 -0.81
C LEU A 169 11.29 -6.00 -0.48
N ASP A 170 12.45 -6.07 0.15
CA ASP A 170 13.38 -4.95 0.19
C ASP A 170 14.64 -5.26 -0.62
N THR A 171 15.51 -4.27 -0.78
CA THR A 171 16.75 -4.39 -1.56
C THR A 171 17.74 -5.43 -1.01
N THR A 172 17.64 -5.89 0.24
CA THR A 172 18.50 -6.98 0.74
C THR A 172 18.19 -8.32 0.07
N ALA A 173 16.94 -8.52 -0.38
CA ALA A 173 16.53 -9.73 -1.06
C ALA A 173 17.32 -9.98 -2.36
N GLN A 174 17.88 -8.94 -2.97
CA GLN A 174 18.76 -9.08 -4.14
C GLN A 174 19.94 -10.02 -3.89
N ALA A 175 20.54 -9.95 -2.70
CA ALA A 175 21.68 -10.78 -2.35
C ALA A 175 21.29 -12.27 -2.21
N LEU A 176 20.04 -12.54 -1.83
CA LEU A 176 19.50 -13.88 -1.66
C LEU A 176 19.07 -14.52 -2.99
N MET A 177 18.72 -13.72 -3.99
CA MET A 177 18.27 -14.18 -5.31
C MET A 177 19.39 -14.51 -6.29
N ARG A 178 20.65 -14.17 -5.98
CA ARG A 178 21.83 -14.46 -6.83
C ARG A 178 22.50 -15.81 -6.51
N ARG A 179 21.91 -16.62 -5.63
CA ARG A 179 22.39 -17.96 -5.28
C ARG A 179 21.58 -19.01 -6.02
#